data_AF-A0A2Z2MW51-F1
#
_entry.id   AF-A0A2Z2MW51-F1
#
_cell.length_a   1.000
_cell.length_b   1.000
_cell.length_c   1.000
_cell.angle_alpha   90.00
_cell.angle_beta   90.00
_cell.angle_gamma   90.00
#
_symmetry.space_group_name_H-M   'P 1'
#
loop_
_entity.id
_entity.type
_entity.pdbx_description
1 polymer ?
#
loop_
_entity_poly.entity_id
_entity_poly.type
_entity_poly.pdbx_seq_one_letter_code
_entity_poly.pdbx_strand_id
1 'polypeptide(L)'
;MKRLAALAILLIFAITPIVNACMSPADSYAVEVVLNKPGVAYDVGRLDQAQNVAFEDGTYLYRSHHDPRLYVMVWNASDGPHVRVQIPVEWREESVSVASLNVSIIVTNETLKKLRSDGWNVVNNATFERNGVKIALSPVKGSECTSDADCATGGCSGEVCAPKEEASKIVTPCVYREWYSCLGMTGCGCVNGMCTWKPNPAFEACLRDHGIDPARVIRAGYFEMRVEAINESDDEVNAAVRDFLGAFGISCNAPLTLVKTSVSRLSPEVEPSEVNASEALLAELRWLMDNGVVNLSDSDLEAIAGVAEWGYSGHNSHIGWYETENGGHAWIPYHKSKNPRLVKCFSRTFPTYEIPNGTAYFEANTSTTVNTLTGLTVCGPGLVVLALLLVPLIRRR
;
A
#
# COMPACT_ATOMS: atom_id res chain seq x y z
N MET A 1 23.03 -12.36 -49.66
CA MET A 1 21.95 -12.94 -48.84
C MET A 1 22.27 -12.96 -47.33
N LYS A 2 23.33 -13.61 -46.86
CA LYS A 2 23.67 -13.68 -45.41
C LYS A 2 23.85 -12.31 -44.71
N ARG A 3 24.43 -11.31 -45.40
CA ARG A 3 24.60 -9.94 -44.85
C ARG A 3 23.28 -9.13 -44.79
N LEU A 4 22.36 -9.39 -45.71
CA LEU A 4 21.02 -8.77 -45.72
C LEU A 4 20.12 -9.37 -44.62
N ALA A 5 20.23 -10.68 -44.39
CA ALA A 5 19.54 -11.36 -43.29
C ALA A 5 20.04 -10.88 -41.91
N ALA A 6 21.37 -10.70 -41.75
CA ALA A 6 21.95 -10.17 -40.52
C ALA A 6 21.49 -8.72 -40.23
N LEU A 7 21.38 -7.87 -41.25
CA LEU A 7 20.90 -6.49 -41.11
C LEU A 7 19.41 -6.44 -40.75
N ALA A 8 18.60 -7.33 -41.34
CA ALA A 8 17.18 -7.44 -41.03
C ALA A 8 16.94 -7.89 -39.57
N ILE A 9 17.72 -8.86 -39.08
CA ILE A 9 17.65 -9.30 -37.67
C ILE A 9 18.04 -8.17 -36.72
N LEU A 10 19.07 -7.38 -37.05
CA LEU A 10 19.52 -6.27 -36.21
C LEU A 10 18.53 -5.10 -36.19
N LEU A 11 17.82 -4.84 -37.29
CA LEU A 11 16.70 -3.90 -37.33
C LEU A 11 15.51 -4.39 -36.49
N ILE A 12 15.19 -5.69 -36.50
CA ILE A 12 14.10 -6.26 -35.69
C ILE A 12 14.38 -6.08 -34.19
N PHE A 13 15.64 -6.18 -33.75
CA PHE A 13 16.03 -5.88 -32.37
C PHE A 13 16.03 -4.38 -32.02
N ALA A 14 16.17 -3.48 -32.99
CA ALA A 14 16.15 -2.04 -32.75
C ALA A 14 14.74 -1.42 -32.78
N ILE A 15 13.77 -2.11 -33.39
CA ILE A 15 12.38 -1.63 -33.58
C ILE A 15 11.41 -2.33 -32.62
N THR A 16 11.82 -3.40 -31.94
CA THR A 16 10.98 -4.01 -30.90
C THR A 16 10.90 -3.05 -29.72
N PRO A 17 9.71 -2.50 -29.38
CA PRO A 17 9.56 -1.73 -28.16
C PRO A 17 9.97 -2.66 -27.02
N ILE A 18 10.98 -2.24 -26.25
CA ILE A 18 11.31 -2.91 -25.01
C ILE A 18 10.12 -2.66 -24.10
N VAL A 19 9.19 -3.62 -24.03
CA VAL A 19 8.11 -3.61 -23.06
C VAL A 19 8.76 -3.80 -21.70
N ASN A 20 9.15 -2.68 -21.09
CA ASN A 20 9.68 -2.68 -19.74
C ASN A 20 8.50 -2.84 -18.79
N ALA A 21 8.41 -4.03 -18.19
CA ALA A 21 7.56 -4.29 -17.04
C ALA A 21 7.99 -3.39 -15.87
N CYS A 22 7.34 -2.23 -15.71
CA CYS A 22 7.59 -1.28 -14.63
C CYS A 22 6.38 -1.18 -13.72
N MET A 23 6.64 -0.91 -12.44
CA MET A 23 5.59 -0.68 -11.47
C MET A 23 4.84 0.61 -11.82
N SER A 24 3.52 0.57 -11.76
CA SER A 24 2.66 1.73 -11.94
C SER A 24 2.28 2.31 -10.56
N PRO A 25 2.24 3.65 -10.40
CA PRO A 25 1.71 4.26 -9.19
C PRO A 25 0.25 3.85 -8.92
N ALA A 26 -0.51 3.49 -9.95
CA ALA A 26 -1.89 3.06 -9.80
C ALA A 26 -2.01 1.65 -9.17
N ASP A 27 -0.93 0.87 -9.14
CA ASP A 27 -0.95 -0.50 -8.59
C ASP A 27 -1.22 -0.51 -7.08
N SER A 28 -0.87 0.55 -6.35
CA SER A 28 -1.19 0.69 -4.92
C SER A 28 -2.69 0.78 -4.62
N TYR A 29 -3.50 1.11 -5.63
CA TYR A 29 -4.94 1.31 -5.53
C TYR A 29 -5.73 0.24 -6.29
N ALA A 30 -5.09 -0.90 -6.55
CA ALA A 30 -5.68 -2.02 -7.27
C ALA A 30 -5.37 -3.35 -6.57
N VAL A 31 -6.18 -4.36 -6.87
CA VAL A 31 -5.92 -5.76 -6.55
C VAL A 31 -6.09 -6.57 -7.82
N GLU A 32 -5.17 -7.49 -8.08
CA GLU A 32 -5.11 -8.26 -9.32
C GLU A 32 -4.84 -9.72 -9.02
N VAL A 33 -5.55 -10.61 -9.71
CA VAL A 33 -5.29 -12.05 -9.68
C VAL A 33 -5.02 -12.57 -11.09
N VAL A 34 -4.01 -13.43 -11.22
CA VAL A 34 -3.67 -14.17 -12.43
C VAL A 34 -4.13 -15.61 -12.25
N LEU A 35 -5.11 -16.06 -13.03
CA LEU A 35 -5.69 -17.40 -12.87
C LEU A 35 -4.82 -18.47 -13.55
N ASN A 36 -3.61 -18.67 -13.02
CA ASN A 36 -2.57 -19.55 -13.56
C ASN A 36 -2.52 -20.95 -12.94
N LYS A 37 -3.45 -21.27 -12.02
CA LYS A 37 -3.54 -22.60 -11.40
C LYS A 37 -3.82 -23.67 -12.46
N PRO A 38 -3.02 -24.76 -12.53
CA PRO A 38 -3.28 -25.84 -13.49
C PRO A 38 -4.68 -26.42 -13.35
N GLY A 39 -5.38 -26.58 -14.48
CA GLY A 39 -6.75 -27.12 -14.52
C GLY A 39 -7.86 -26.07 -14.43
N VAL A 40 -7.54 -24.79 -14.20
CA VAL A 40 -8.52 -23.70 -14.33
C VAL A 40 -8.83 -23.49 -15.81
N ALA A 41 -10.10 -23.66 -16.19
CA ALA A 41 -10.60 -23.36 -17.53
C ALA A 41 -11.17 -21.94 -17.58
N TYR A 42 -11.03 -21.28 -18.72
CA TYR A 42 -11.52 -19.92 -18.92
C TYR A 42 -11.86 -19.67 -20.39
N ASP A 43 -12.80 -18.75 -20.61
CA ASP A 43 -13.21 -18.22 -21.92
C ASP A 43 -13.51 -16.72 -21.77
N VAL A 44 -12.44 -15.92 -21.69
CA VAL A 44 -12.53 -14.46 -21.50
C VAL A 44 -13.30 -13.78 -22.65
N GLY A 45 -13.24 -14.34 -23.87
CA GLY A 45 -13.95 -13.81 -25.04
C GLY A 45 -15.47 -13.82 -24.89
N ARG A 46 -16.00 -14.60 -23.94
CA ARG A 46 -17.42 -14.56 -23.60
C ARG A 46 -17.92 -13.17 -23.18
N LEU A 47 -17.03 -12.32 -22.66
CA LEU A 47 -17.34 -10.92 -22.33
C LEU A 47 -17.72 -10.07 -23.55
N ASP A 48 -17.42 -10.50 -24.78
CA ASP A 48 -17.92 -9.85 -26.02
C ASP A 48 -19.46 -9.83 -26.10
N GLN A 49 -20.13 -10.74 -25.39
CA GLN A 49 -21.59 -10.87 -25.36
C GLN A 49 -22.24 -10.16 -24.17
N ALA A 50 -21.44 -9.61 -23.26
CA ALA A 50 -21.94 -8.87 -22.12
C ALA A 50 -22.24 -7.41 -22.49
N GLN A 51 -23.31 -6.87 -21.92
CA GLN A 51 -23.64 -5.46 -21.99
C GLN A 51 -22.84 -4.67 -20.95
N ASN A 52 -22.65 -3.37 -21.18
CA ASN A 52 -21.85 -2.47 -20.34
C ASN A 52 -20.39 -2.93 -20.13
N VAL A 53 -19.83 -3.62 -21.12
CA VAL A 53 -18.41 -3.97 -21.17
C VAL A 53 -17.78 -3.23 -22.36
N ALA A 54 -16.69 -2.51 -22.10
CA ALA A 54 -15.84 -1.93 -23.13
C ALA A 54 -14.65 -2.85 -23.42
N PHE A 55 -14.12 -2.80 -24.63
CA PHE A 55 -12.92 -3.55 -25.02
C PHE A 55 -11.90 -2.58 -25.62
N GLU A 56 -10.78 -2.40 -24.95
CA GLU A 56 -9.72 -1.46 -25.33
C GLU A 56 -8.36 -2.12 -25.09
N ASP A 57 -7.46 -2.03 -26.09
CA ASP A 57 -6.09 -2.56 -26.01
C ASP A 57 -5.98 -4.02 -25.50
N GLY A 58 -6.92 -4.89 -25.90
CA GLY A 58 -6.92 -6.30 -25.50
C GLY A 58 -7.49 -6.56 -24.10
N THR A 59 -8.06 -5.54 -23.46
CA THR A 59 -8.60 -5.57 -22.09
C THR A 59 -10.09 -5.28 -22.10
N TYR A 60 -10.87 -6.10 -21.40
CA TYR A 60 -12.28 -5.86 -21.12
C TYR A 60 -12.42 -4.99 -19.89
N LEU A 61 -13.24 -3.95 -19.95
CA LEU A 61 -13.44 -2.98 -18.89
C LEU A 61 -14.91 -2.83 -18.55
N TYR A 62 -15.25 -2.84 -17.26
CA TYR A 62 -16.61 -2.61 -16.78
C TYR A 62 -16.64 -2.10 -15.34
N ARG A 63 -17.79 -1.59 -14.88
CA ARG A 63 -17.98 -1.16 -13.49
C ARG A 63 -18.16 -2.36 -12.57
N SER A 64 -17.51 -2.30 -11.40
CA SER A 64 -17.57 -3.39 -10.41
C SER A 64 -19.00 -3.65 -9.94
N HIS A 65 -19.31 -4.93 -9.74
CA HIS A 65 -20.55 -5.41 -9.14
C HIS A 65 -20.61 -5.22 -7.61
N HIS A 66 -19.47 -4.97 -6.96
CA HIS A 66 -19.40 -4.70 -5.53
C HIS A 66 -19.64 -3.23 -5.20
N ASP A 67 -18.92 -2.31 -5.86
CA ASP A 67 -19.08 -0.86 -5.69
C ASP A 67 -18.95 -0.16 -7.06
N PRO A 68 -19.97 0.58 -7.53
CA PRO A 68 -19.97 1.19 -8.86
C PRO A 68 -18.92 2.30 -9.01
N ARG A 69 -18.28 2.77 -7.93
CA ARG A 69 -17.16 3.70 -8.00
C ARG A 69 -15.88 3.01 -8.47
N LEU A 70 -15.79 1.68 -8.36
CA LEU A 70 -14.66 0.87 -8.84
C LEU A 70 -14.86 0.42 -10.28
N TYR A 71 -13.78 0.01 -10.91
CA TYR A 71 -13.82 -0.64 -12.22
C TYR A 71 -12.98 -1.90 -12.25
N VAL A 72 -13.29 -2.75 -13.22
CA VAL A 72 -12.71 -4.08 -13.39
C VAL A 72 -12.08 -4.15 -14.76
N MET A 73 -10.89 -4.75 -14.81
CA MET A 73 -10.16 -5.06 -16.02
C MET A 73 -9.96 -6.57 -16.12
N VAL A 74 -10.29 -7.15 -17.27
CA VAL A 74 -10.06 -8.56 -17.56
C VAL A 74 -9.32 -8.69 -18.88
N TRP A 75 -8.16 -9.35 -18.89
CA TRP A 75 -7.39 -9.57 -20.12
C TRP A 75 -6.70 -10.92 -20.10
N ASN A 76 -6.31 -11.41 -21.28
CA ASN A 76 -5.48 -12.61 -21.41
C ASN A 76 -4.01 -12.23 -21.54
N ALA A 77 -3.14 -12.88 -20.77
CA ALA A 77 -1.69 -12.79 -20.89
C ALA A 77 -1.06 -14.18 -21.07
N SER A 78 0.27 -14.22 -21.23
CA SER A 78 1.01 -15.47 -21.44
C SER A 78 0.98 -16.43 -20.25
N ASP A 79 0.71 -15.91 -19.07
CA ASP A 79 0.69 -16.59 -17.77
C ASP A 79 -0.74 -16.90 -17.28
N GLY A 80 -1.76 -16.52 -18.04
CA GLY A 80 -3.17 -16.80 -17.73
C GLY A 80 -4.05 -15.57 -17.93
N PRO A 81 -5.36 -15.68 -17.65
CA PRO A 81 -6.25 -14.53 -17.61
C PRO A 81 -6.02 -13.75 -16.31
N HIS A 82 -5.98 -12.43 -16.42
CA HIS A 82 -5.89 -11.52 -15.30
C HIS A 82 -7.25 -10.92 -15.01
N VAL A 83 -7.57 -10.77 -13.73
CA VAL A 83 -8.74 -10.03 -13.25
C VAL A 83 -8.22 -9.00 -12.25
N ARG A 84 -8.39 -7.72 -12.58
CA ARG A 84 -7.95 -6.59 -11.74
C ARG A 84 -9.14 -5.72 -11.38
N VAL A 85 -9.29 -5.45 -10.10
CA VAL A 85 -10.23 -4.45 -9.58
C VAL A 85 -9.42 -3.24 -9.13
N GLN A 86 -9.84 -2.05 -9.55
CA GLN A 86 -9.08 -0.84 -9.31
C GLN A 86 -9.98 0.33 -8.87
N ILE A 87 -9.48 1.07 -7.88
CA ILE A 87 -10.00 2.39 -7.51
C ILE A 87 -9.57 3.40 -8.59
N PRO A 88 -10.49 4.19 -9.17
CA PRO A 88 -10.12 5.29 -10.06
C PRO A 88 -9.13 6.23 -9.39
N VAL A 89 -8.14 6.67 -10.16
CA VAL A 89 -7.04 7.50 -9.68
C VAL A 89 -6.83 8.66 -10.64
N GLU A 90 -6.57 9.84 -10.07
CA GLU A 90 -6.31 11.05 -10.82
C GLU A 90 -5.11 11.80 -10.26
N TRP A 91 -4.44 12.57 -11.12
CA TRP A 91 -3.38 13.46 -10.67
C TRP A 91 -4.01 14.67 -9.99
N ARG A 92 -3.81 14.82 -8.68
CA ARG A 92 -4.20 16.00 -7.92
C ARG A 92 -2.96 16.79 -7.53
N GLU A 93 -3.10 18.11 -7.55
CA GLU A 93 -2.13 19.00 -6.93
C GLU A 93 -2.39 19.01 -5.43
N GLU A 94 -1.46 18.46 -4.67
CA GLU A 94 -1.52 18.43 -3.22
C GLU A 94 -0.52 19.43 -2.62
N SER A 95 -0.97 20.14 -1.59
CA SER A 95 -0.10 21.01 -0.81
C SER A 95 0.66 20.16 0.19
N VAL A 96 1.96 19.97 -0.05
CA VAL A 96 2.83 19.23 0.87
C VAL A 96 3.69 20.20 1.66
N SER A 97 3.58 20.10 2.99
CA SER A 97 4.39 20.85 3.94
C SER A 97 5.52 19.96 4.43
N VAL A 98 6.77 20.41 4.28
CA VAL A 98 7.95 19.68 4.74
C VAL A 98 8.71 20.49 5.78
N ALA A 99 9.15 19.85 6.86
CA ALA A 99 10.10 20.41 7.81
C ALA A 99 11.15 19.36 8.20
N SER A 100 12.33 19.84 8.61
CA SER A 100 13.37 19.01 9.21
C SER A 100 13.87 19.65 10.49
N LEU A 101 14.15 18.85 11.52
CA LEU A 101 14.87 19.29 12.69
C LEU A 101 15.71 18.18 13.33
N ASN A 102 16.75 18.56 14.05
CA ASN A 102 17.57 17.61 14.79
C ASN A 102 16.96 17.36 16.17
N VAL A 103 16.70 16.09 16.49
CA VAL A 103 16.16 15.64 17.76
C VAL A 103 17.12 14.68 18.44
N SER A 104 17.30 14.82 19.75
CA SER A 104 18.00 13.84 20.57
C SER A 104 16.95 12.99 21.29
N ILE A 105 16.62 11.86 20.68
CA ILE A 105 15.62 10.91 21.19
C ILE A 105 16.17 9.49 21.16
N ILE A 106 15.54 8.63 21.95
CA ILE A 106 15.87 7.21 22.05
C ILE A 106 14.59 6.44 21.76
N VAL A 107 14.62 5.62 20.72
CA VAL A 107 13.48 4.77 20.34
C VAL A 107 13.59 3.46 21.12
N THR A 108 12.66 3.24 22.05
CA THR A 108 12.55 1.99 22.82
C THR A 108 11.25 1.26 22.50
N ASN A 109 11.11 0.01 22.94
CA ASN A 109 9.87 -0.74 22.74
C ASN A 109 8.68 -0.09 23.47
N GLU A 110 8.93 0.55 24.62
CA GLU A 110 7.94 1.29 25.39
C GLU A 110 7.45 2.53 24.62
N THR A 111 8.36 3.30 24.02
CA THR A 111 7.97 4.46 23.21
C THR A 111 7.18 4.04 21.97
N LEU A 112 7.56 2.94 21.32
CA LEU A 112 6.80 2.39 20.19
C LEU A 112 5.40 1.93 20.59
N LYS A 113 5.22 1.34 21.78
CA LYS A 113 3.89 0.99 22.31
C LYS A 113 3.05 2.23 22.58
N LYS A 114 3.65 3.26 23.18
CA LYS A 114 2.97 4.53 23.45
C LYS A 114 2.54 5.23 22.16
N LEU A 115 3.41 5.31 21.16
CA LEU A 115 3.04 5.88 19.85
C LEU A 115 1.84 5.17 19.22
N ARG A 116 1.80 3.83 19.28
CA ARG A 116 0.64 3.05 18.80
C ARG A 116 -0.63 3.35 19.60
N SER A 117 -0.56 3.47 20.93
CA SER A 117 -1.73 3.84 21.74
C SER A 117 -2.21 5.26 21.46
N ASP A 118 -1.30 6.15 21.07
CA ASP A 118 -1.59 7.54 20.71
C ASP A 118 -2.06 7.68 19.24
N GLY A 119 -2.34 6.55 18.56
CA GLY A 119 -2.93 6.50 17.23
C GLY A 119 -1.94 6.62 16.07
N TRP A 120 -0.63 6.51 16.31
CA TRP A 120 0.36 6.47 15.23
C TRP A 120 0.44 5.09 14.59
N ASN A 121 0.35 5.07 13.26
CA ASN A 121 0.74 3.92 12.46
C ASN A 121 2.28 3.81 12.43
N VAL A 122 2.83 2.77 13.06
CA VAL A 122 4.27 2.54 13.15
C VAL A 122 4.68 1.61 12.01
N VAL A 123 5.12 2.19 10.89
CA VAL A 123 5.56 1.45 9.69
C VAL A 123 6.84 0.65 9.99
N ASN A 124 7.77 1.29 10.70
CA ASN A 124 9.00 0.67 11.21
C ASN A 124 9.50 1.45 12.43
N ASN A 125 10.68 1.13 12.96
CA ASN A 125 11.25 1.81 14.13
C ASN A 125 11.71 3.27 13.88
N ALA A 126 11.57 3.76 12.64
CA ALA A 126 12.02 5.07 12.20
C ALA A 126 10.96 5.84 11.37
N THR A 127 9.79 5.27 11.09
CA THR A 127 8.77 5.90 10.24
C THR A 127 7.39 5.75 10.86
N PHE A 128 6.69 6.88 11.01
CA PHE A 128 5.45 7.00 11.78
C PHE A 128 4.45 7.86 10.99
N GLU A 129 3.20 7.44 10.94
CA GLU A 129 2.16 8.14 10.17
C GLU A 129 0.88 8.31 10.99
N ARG A 130 0.25 9.49 10.96
CA ARG A 130 -1.02 9.78 11.63
C ARG A 130 -1.69 10.98 10.96
N ASN A 131 -2.94 10.83 10.52
CA ASN A 131 -3.78 11.91 9.96
C ASN A 131 -3.01 12.79 8.94
N GLY A 132 -2.55 12.22 7.83
CA GLY A 132 -1.85 12.98 6.79
C GLY A 132 -0.43 13.45 7.13
N VAL A 133 0.03 13.27 8.39
CA VAL A 133 1.38 13.63 8.85
C VAL A 133 2.27 12.38 8.92
N LYS A 134 3.39 12.43 8.23
CA LYS A 134 4.46 11.44 8.23
C LYS A 134 5.70 11.99 8.91
N ILE A 135 6.23 11.25 9.88
CA ILE A 135 7.48 11.55 10.56
C ILE A 135 8.48 10.43 10.27
N ALA A 136 9.64 10.80 9.72
CA ALA A 136 10.74 9.90 9.46
C ALA A 136 11.98 10.33 10.25
N LEU A 137 12.61 9.38 10.94
CA LEU A 137 13.82 9.57 11.72
C LEU A 137 15.01 8.99 10.98
N SER A 138 15.95 9.84 10.60
CA SER A 138 17.22 9.42 10.01
C SER A 138 18.32 9.61 11.06
N PRO A 139 18.98 8.54 11.54
CA PRO A 139 20.07 8.71 12.49
C PRO A 139 21.17 9.52 11.82
N VAL A 140 21.50 10.68 12.39
CA VAL A 140 22.69 11.42 11.99
C VAL A 140 23.85 10.62 12.57
N LYS A 141 24.58 9.91 11.71
CA LYS A 141 25.70 9.07 12.14
C LYS A 141 26.63 9.89 13.03
N GLY A 142 26.65 9.58 14.32
CA GLY A 142 27.82 9.84 15.13
C GLY A 142 29.00 9.05 14.54
N SER A 143 30.19 9.61 14.64
CA SER A 143 31.41 8.96 14.14
C SER A 143 32.13 8.13 15.21
N GLU A 144 31.52 7.95 16.40
CA GLU A 144 32.17 7.28 17.54
C GLU A 144 32.05 5.75 17.47
N CYS A 145 30.92 5.20 16.99
CA CYS A 145 30.68 3.75 17.03
C CYS A 145 29.69 3.25 15.97
N THR A 146 29.77 1.94 15.68
CA THR A 146 28.78 1.18 14.90
C THR A 146 28.13 0.05 15.71
N SER A 147 28.78 -0.40 16.76
CA SER A 147 28.33 -1.45 17.67
C SER A 147 28.76 -1.17 19.11
N ASP A 148 28.12 -1.83 20.09
CA ASP A 148 28.51 -1.72 21.51
C ASP A 148 29.99 -2.08 21.76
N ALA A 149 30.59 -2.94 20.91
CA ALA A 149 31.98 -3.35 21.03
C ALA A 149 32.99 -2.24 20.72
N ASP A 150 32.55 -1.16 20.06
CA ASP A 150 33.36 0.01 19.72
C ASP A 150 33.46 0.99 20.89
N CYS A 151 32.70 0.76 21.97
CA CYS A 151 32.65 1.61 23.15
C CYS A 151 33.31 0.94 24.36
N ALA A 152 33.91 1.74 25.24
CA ALA A 152 34.47 1.26 26.49
C ALA A 152 34.33 2.27 27.63
N THR A 153 34.31 1.74 28.85
CA THR A 153 34.37 2.53 30.07
C THR A 153 35.79 2.99 30.35
N GLY A 154 35.96 4.24 30.75
CA GLY A 154 37.22 4.88 31.12
C GLY A 154 37.06 5.87 32.26
N GLY A 155 38.07 6.71 32.48
CA GLY A 155 38.13 7.60 33.64
C GLY A 155 38.55 6.88 34.92
N CYS A 156 39.06 7.63 35.90
CA CYS A 156 39.63 7.04 37.11
C CYS A 156 38.59 6.32 37.99
N SER A 157 37.33 6.75 37.96
CA SER A 157 36.22 6.12 38.70
C SER A 157 35.30 5.30 37.81
N GLY A 158 35.68 5.04 36.55
CA GLY A 158 34.84 4.36 35.57
C GLY A 158 33.65 5.19 35.09
N GLU A 159 33.72 6.52 35.22
CA GLU A 159 32.62 7.45 34.95
C GLU A 159 32.45 7.84 33.49
N VAL A 160 33.43 7.53 32.64
CA VAL A 160 33.44 7.92 31.23
C VAL A 160 33.01 6.75 30.36
N CYS A 161 32.08 6.97 29.44
CA CYS A 161 31.80 6.07 28.33
C CYS A 161 32.18 6.76 27.02
N ALA A 162 33.13 6.17 26.29
CA ALA A 162 33.77 6.78 25.12
C ALA A 162 34.16 5.71 24.08
N PRO A 163 34.58 6.10 22.87
CA PRO A 163 35.18 5.17 21.92
C PRO A 163 36.29 4.36 22.56
N LYS A 164 36.35 3.06 22.27
CA LYS A 164 37.25 2.11 22.93
C LYS A 164 38.73 2.51 22.85
N GLU A 165 39.14 3.12 21.74
CA GLU A 165 40.51 3.60 21.54
C GLU A 165 40.85 4.87 22.31
N GLU A 166 39.83 5.62 22.75
CA GLU A 166 39.98 6.88 23.48
C GLU A 166 39.75 6.70 24.99
N ALA A 167 38.86 5.80 25.39
CA ALA A 167 38.48 5.56 26.78
C ALA A 167 39.69 5.34 27.71
N SER A 168 40.73 4.63 27.23
CA SER A 168 41.97 4.37 27.99
C SER A 168 42.93 5.56 28.05
N LYS A 169 42.74 6.56 27.18
CA LYS A 169 43.56 7.78 27.09
C LYS A 169 42.96 8.94 27.89
N ILE A 170 41.68 8.87 28.23
CA ILE A 170 40.98 9.90 28.99
C ILE A 170 41.39 9.80 30.46
N VAL A 171 42.12 10.80 30.94
CA VAL A 171 42.51 10.94 32.35
C VAL A 171 41.58 11.94 33.02
N THR A 172 40.79 11.45 33.98
CA THR A 172 39.93 12.28 34.83
C THR A 172 40.50 12.36 36.25
N PRO A 173 40.19 13.42 37.03
CA PRO A 173 40.46 13.42 38.46
C PRO A 173 39.77 12.22 39.14
N CYS A 174 40.48 11.55 40.05
CA CYS A 174 39.97 10.43 40.84
C CYS A 174 39.01 10.91 41.94
N VAL A 175 37.89 11.51 41.54
CA VAL A 175 36.84 12.00 42.42
C VAL A 175 35.62 11.12 42.26
N TYR A 176 35.31 10.37 43.31
CA TYR A 176 34.08 9.58 43.36
C TYR A 176 32.91 10.46 43.78
N ARG A 177 31.85 10.51 42.96
CA ARG A 177 30.58 11.15 43.31
C ARG A 177 29.58 10.05 43.65
N GLU A 178 28.70 10.30 44.63
CA GLU A 178 27.72 9.29 45.08
C GLU A 178 26.86 8.73 43.93
N TRP A 179 26.47 9.60 42.99
CA TRP A 179 25.67 9.20 41.82
C TRP A 179 26.40 8.22 40.87
N TYR A 180 27.73 8.10 40.93
CA TYR A 180 28.48 7.13 40.11
C TYR A 180 28.07 5.68 40.41
N SER A 181 27.50 5.42 41.60
CA SER A 181 26.89 4.12 41.92
C SER A 181 25.80 3.72 40.92
N CYS A 182 25.09 4.68 40.32
CA CYS A 182 24.09 4.44 39.29
C CYS A 182 24.68 3.82 38.02
N LEU A 183 25.96 4.07 37.71
CA LEU A 183 26.60 3.57 36.49
C LEU A 183 26.68 2.04 36.46
N GLY A 184 26.70 1.38 37.62
CA GLY A 184 26.63 -0.08 37.72
C GLY A 184 25.28 -0.68 37.30
N MET A 185 24.24 0.15 37.15
CA MET A 185 22.92 -0.26 36.67
C MET A 185 22.79 -0.18 35.15
N THR A 186 23.85 0.18 34.44
CA THR A 186 23.87 0.32 32.98
C THR A 186 25.20 -0.18 32.40
N GLY A 187 25.27 -0.24 31.07
CA GLY A 187 26.48 -0.51 30.32
C GLY A 187 26.86 0.65 29.41
N CYS A 188 28.15 0.81 29.15
CA CYS A 188 28.65 1.67 28.08
C CYS A 188 28.44 0.98 26.73
N GLY A 189 27.80 1.65 25.78
CA GLY A 189 27.49 1.08 24.47
C GLY A 189 27.20 2.13 23.41
N CYS A 190 26.85 1.66 22.22
CA CYS A 190 26.61 2.51 21.06
C CYS A 190 25.13 2.89 20.96
N VAL A 191 24.85 4.19 21.06
CA VAL A 191 23.50 4.75 20.91
C VAL A 191 23.53 5.83 19.84
N ASN A 192 22.84 5.58 18.72
CA ASN A 192 22.78 6.48 17.56
C ASN A 192 24.19 6.91 17.04
N GLY A 193 25.15 5.99 17.05
CA GLY A 193 26.53 6.26 16.60
C GLY A 193 27.41 7.02 17.59
N MET A 194 26.94 7.23 18.84
CA MET A 194 27.72 7.79 19.95
C MET A 194 27.94 6.75 21.05
N CYS A 195 29.14 6.74 21.63
CA CYS A 195 29.42 5.94 22.81
C CYS A 195 28.85 6.63 24.05
N THR A 196 27.87 6.00 24.69
CA THR A 196 27.23 6.55 25.88
C THR A 196 26.71 5.47 26.83
N TRP A 197 26.36 5.87 28.04
CA TRP A 197 25.69 5.03 29.01
C TRP A 197 24.29 4.68 28.53
N LYS A 198 23.99 3.39 28.36
CA LYS A 198 22.72 2.96 27.77
C LYS A 198 21.56 3.34 28.71
N PRO A 199 20.53 4.04 28.20
CA PRO A 199 19.37 4.39 29.01
C PRO A 199 18.63 3.13 29.47
N ASN A 200 18.18 3.14 30.71
CA ASN A 200 17.18 2.20 31.20
C ASN A 200 16.43 2.82 32.40
N PRO A 201 15.19 2.38 32.70
CA PRO A 201 14.38 3.02 33.73
C PRO A 201 15.03 3.05 35.13
N ALA A 202 15.75 2.00 35.52
CA ALA A 202 16.40 1.93 36.83
C ALA A 202 17.59 2.91 36.92
N PHE A 203 18.39 2.99 35.85
CA PHE A 203 19.51 3.92 35.77
C PHE A 203 19.05 5.37 35.78
N GLU A 204 18.03 5.72 34.99
CA GLU A 204 17.50 7.09 34.95
C GLU A 204 16.86 7.51 36.28
N ALA A 205 16.12 6.61 36.94
CA ALA A 205 15.55 6.86 38.25
C ALA A 205 16.65 7.15 39.29
N CYS A 206 17.70 6.32 39.31
CA CYS A 206 18.85 6.52 40.21
C CYS A 206 19.52 7.89 39.99
N LEU A 207 19.73 8.30 38.74
CA LEU A 207 20.29 9.63 38.45
C LEU A 207 19.40 10.75 39.02
N ARG A 208 18.08 10.67 38.81
CA ARG A 208 17.12 11.66 39.32
C ARG A 208 17.08 11.70 40.84
N ASP A 209 17.16 10.55 41.51
CA ASP A 209 17.21 10.45 42.98
C ASP A 209 18.44 11.15 43.56
N HIS A 210 19.56 11.15 42.81
CA HIS A 210 20.76 11.92 43.14
C HIS A 210 20.75 13.36 42.60
N GLY A 211 19.61 13.86 42.11
CA GLY A 211 19.48 15.22 41.57
C GLY A 211 20.24 15.47 40.26
N ILE A 212 20.59 14.41 39.53
CA ILE A 212 21.28 14.47 38.24
C ILE A 212 20.25 14.33 37.13
N ASP A 213 20.24 15.28 36.20
CA ASP A 213 19.46 15.18 34.97
C ASP A 213 20.07 14.09 34.05
N PRO A 214 19.33 13.01 33.71
CA PRO A 214 19.83 11.96 32.83
C PRO A 214 20.38 12.46 31.50
N ALA A 215 19.82 13.54 30.94
CA ALA A 215 20.28 14.11 29.67
C ALA A 215 21.72 14.66 29.73
N ARG A 216 22.25 14.92 30.92
CA ARG A 216 23.65 15.35 31.11
C ARG A 216 24.65 14.20 31.11
N VAL A 217 24.18 12.96 31.30
CA VAL A 217 24.99 11.74 31.42
C VAL A 217 24.84 10.87 30.17
N ILE A 218 23.61 10.78 29.65
CA ILE A 218 23.24 9.97 28.49
C ILE A 218 23.27 10.86 27.24
N ARG A 219 24.29 10.66 26.41
CA ARG A 219 24.48 11.36 25.13
C ARG A 219 23.81 10.54 24.02
N ALA A 220 22.54 10.79 23.76
CA ALA A 220 21.90 10.24 22.57
C ALA A 220 22.35 11.05 21.34
N GLY A 221 22.93 10.38 20.34
CA GLY A 221 23.14 10.96 19.01
C GLY A 221 21.86 11.59 18.47
N TYR A 222 22.00 12.51 17.51
CA TYR A 222 20.86 13.20 16.91
C TYR A 222 20.23 12.34 15.82
N PHE A 223 18.90 12.38 15.72
CA PHE A 223 18.19 12.05 14.50
C PHE A 223 17.87 13.34 13.75
N GLU A 224 18.01 13.31 12.43
CA GLU A 224 17.30 14.24 11.57
C GLU A 224 15.86 13.72 11.47
N MET A 225 14.96 14.45 12.12
CA MET A 225 13.52 14.20 12.02
C MET A 225 12.98 14.99 10.83
N ARG A 226 12.53 14.28 9.80
CA ARG A 226 11.83 14.83 8.66
C ARG A 226 10.32 14.68 8.86
N VAL A 227 9.61 15.78 8.75
CA VAL A 227 8.15 15.87 8.83
C VAL A 227 7.63 16.17 7.43
N GLU A 228 6.65 15.40 6.97
CA GLU A 228 5.93 15.63 5.74
C GLU A 228 4.44 15.57 6.03
N ALA A 229 3.68 16.57 5.58
CA ALA A 229 2.24 16.61 5.78
C ALA A 229 1.52 16.95 4.48
N ILE A 230 0.41 16.27 4.21
CA ILE A 230 -0.35 16.39 2.96
C ILE A 230 -1.69 17.06 3.26
N ASN A 231 -1.94 18.22 2.66
CA ASN A 231 -3.18 18.99 2.82
C ASN A 231 -3.55 19.36 4.27
N GLU A 232 -2.60 19.28 5.20
CA GLU A 232 -2.76 19.65 6.61
C GLU A 232 -2.39 21.13 6.86
N SER A 233 -3.02 21.74 7.85
CA SER A 233 -2.67 23.09 8.32
C SER A 233 -1.41 23.09 9.18
N ASP A 234 -0.73 24.24 9.24
CA ASP A 234 0.51 24.37 10.02
C ASP A 234 0.26 24.07 11.52
N ASP A 235 -0.92 24.39 12.03
CA ASP A 235 -1.30 24.11 13.42
C ASP A 235 -1.49 22.62 13.68
N GLU A 236 -2.09 21.89 12.75
CA GLU A 236 -2.25 20.43 12.82
C GLU A 236 -0.89 19.73 12.76
N VAL A 237 -0.01 20.17 11.87
CA VAL A 237 1.35 19.60 11.76
C VAL A 237 2.16 19.86 13.03
N ASN A 238 2.14 21.09 13.55
CA ASN A 238 2.82 21.42 14.80
C ASN A 238 2.24 20.66 15.99
N ALA A 239 0.92 20.45 16.04
CA ALA A 239 0.27 19.65 17.07
C ALA A 239 0.69 18.18 17.00
N ALA A 240 0.69 17.58 15.80
CA ALA A 240 1.12 16.20 15.61
C ALA A 240 2.58 15.99 16.04
N VAL A 241 3.47 16.91 15.67
CA VAL A 241 4.89 16.82 16.04
C VAL A 241 5.09 16.99 17.55
N ARG A 242 4.35 17.90 18.19
CA ARG A 242 4.37 18.04 19.65
C ARG A 242 3.92 16.77 20.36
N ASP A 243 2.82 16.16 19.90
CA ASP A 243 2.32 14.90 20.47
C ASP A 243 3.35 13.77 20.27
N PHE A 244 3.94 13.67 19.08
CA PHE A 244 4.98 12.70 18.76
C PHE A 244 6.17 12.84 19.73
N LEU A 245 6.69 14.05 19.91
CA LEU A 245 7.78 14.34 20.83
C LEU A 245 7.39 14.10 22.30
N GLY A 246 6.12 14.32 22.65
CA GLY A 246 5.56 13.99 23.96
C GLY A 246 5.59 12.48 24.28
N ALA A 247 5.59 11.61 23.28
CA ALA A 247 5.81 10.17 23.49
C ALA A 247 7.21 9.89 24.07
N PHE A 248 8.19 10.73 23.77
CA PHE A 248 9.57 10.68 24.27
C PHE A 248 9.82 11.56 25.50
N GLY A 249 8.77 12.14 26.09
CA GLY A 249 8.88 13.02 27.26
C GLY A 249 9.41 14.42 26.95
N ILE A 250 9.43 14.82 25.67
CA ILE A 250 9.86 16.15 25.24
C ILE A 250 8.65 17.08 25.19
N SER A 251 8.69 18.17 25.95
CA SER A 251 7.62 19.17 26.03
C SER A 251 7.92 20.46 25.25
N CYS A 252 8.82 20.41 24.27
CA CYS A 252 9.28 21.59 23.54
C CYS A 252 8.21 22.11 22.57
N ASN A 253 7.87 23.39 22.69
CA ASN A 253 7.07 24.15 21.72
C ASN A 253 8.01 24.94 20.81
N ALA A 254 8.67 24.26 19.87
CA ALA A 254 9.40 24.92 18.80
C ALA A 254 8.55 24.83 17.52
N PRO A 255 7.98 25.95 17.02
CA PRO A 255 7.21 25.92 15.79
C PRO A 255 8.12 25.51 14.62
N LEU A 256 7.65 24.57 13.81
CA LEU A 256 8.37 24.12 12.64
C LEU A 256 8.38 25.20 11.56
N THR A 257 9.53 25.38 10.92
CA THR A 257 9.60 26.14 9.67
C THR A 257 9.16 25.22 8.54
N LEU A 258 7.86 25.25 8.22
CA LEU A 258 7.27 24.43 7.17
C LEU A 258 7.52 25.07 5.80
N VAL A 259 8.14 24.30 4.91
CA VAL A 259 8.29 24.66 3.50
C VAL A 259 7.15 24.00 2.74
N LYS A 260 6.25 24.83 2.19
CA LYS A 260 5.11 24.38 1.39
C LYS A 260 5.52 24.22 -0.06
N THR A 261 5.19 23.08 -0.64
CA THR A 261 5.41 22.78 -2.06
C THR A 261 4.13 22.16 -2.63
N SER A 262 3.69 22.62 -3.80
CA SER A 262 2.66 21.91 -4.56
C SER A 262 3.32 20.75 -5.27
N VAL A 263 2.83 19.54 -5.04
CA VAL A 263 3.28 18.36 -5.76
C VAL A 263 2.09 17.68 -6.41
N SER A 264 2.27 17.31 -7.67
CA SER A 264 1.31 16.46 -8.37
C SER A 264 1.45 15.03 -7.84
N ARG A 265 0.40 14.51 -7.20
CA ARG A 265 0.35 13.15 -6.66
C ARG A 265 -0.84 12.40 -7.22
N LEU A 266 -0.64 11.11 -7.42
CA LEU A 266 -1.70 10.22 -7.82
C LEU A 266 -2.60 9.96 -6.61
N SER A 267 -3.81 10.49 -6.68
CA SER A 267 -4.80 10.42 -5.60
C SER A 267 -5.95 9.52 -6.02
N PRO A 268 -6.47 8.69 -5.12
CA PRO A 268 -7.65 7.90 -5.41
C PRO A 268 -8.90 8.78 -5.37
N GLU A 269 -9.87 8.48 -6.25
CA GLU A 269 -11.19 9.14 -6.23
C GLU A 269 -12.06 8.65 -5.07
N VAL A 270 -11.76 7.48 -4.53
CA VAL A 270 -12.41 6.86 -3.37
C VAL A 270 -11.37 6.52 -2.34
N GLU A 271 -11.61 6.85 -1.07
CA GLU A 271 -10.69 6.47 -0.01
C GLU A 271 -10.56 4.93 0.09
N PRO A 272 -9.35 4.34 0.01
CA PRO A 272 -9.18 2.90 0.01
C PRO A 272 -9.72 2.20 1.28
N SER A 273 -9.88 2.94 2.38
CA SER A 273 -10.46 2.43 3.62
C SER A 273 -12.00 2.30 3.59
N GLU A 274 -12.67 2.96 2.64
CA GLU A 274 -14.13 2.87 2.47
C GLU A 274 -14.57 1.64 1.70
N VAL A 275 -13.66 1.01 0.96
CA VAL A 275 -13.94 -0.10 0.03
C VAL A 275 -13.03 -1.29 0.31
N ASN A 276 -13.60 -2.48 0.38
CA ASN A 276 -12.86 -3.69 0.74
C ASN A 276 -12.34 -4.41 -0.52
N ALA A 277 -11.02 -4.48 -0.69
CA ALA A 277 -10.38 -5.15 -1.83
C ALA A 277 -10.79 -6.63 -1.98
N SER A 278 -10.90 -7.34 -0.84
CA SER A 278 -11.25 -8.76 -0.79
C SER A 278 -12.69 -9.00 -1.25
N GLU A 279 -13.63 -8.22 -0.72
CA GLU A 279 -15.05 -8.32 -1.09
C GLU A 279 -15.26 -7.90 -2.55
N ALA A 280 -14.57 -6.85 -3.00
CA ALA A 280 -14.66 -6.38 -4.38
C ALA A 280 -14.15 -7.45 -5.37
N LEU A 281 -12.94 -7.98 -5.18
CA LEU A 281 -12.40 -9.01 -6.06
C LEU A 281 -13.25 -10.29 -6.03
N LEU A 282 -13.74 -10.70 -4.86
CA LEU A 282 -14.60 -11.88 -4.72
C LEU A 282 -15.92 -11.73 -5.49
N ALA A 283 -16.54 -10.56 -5.46
CA ALA A 283 -17.76 -10.30 -6.21
C ALA A 283 -17.54 -10.45 -7.72
N GLU A 284 -16.42 -9.92 -8.24
CA GLU A 284 -16.11 -10.02 -9.67
C GLU A 284 -15.79 -11.44 -10.09
N LEU A 285 -15.00 -12.18 -9.31
CA LEU A 285 -14.67 -13.57 -9.63
C LEU A 285 -15.92 -14.47 -9.61
N ARG A 286 -16.84 -14.24 -8.67
CA ARG A 286 -18.14 -14.95 -8.64
C ARG A 286 -18.97 -14.63 -9.87
N TRP A 287 -19.10 -13.35 -10.24
CA TRP A 287 -19.86 -12.97 -11.42
C TRP A 287 -19.26 -13.57 -12.71
N LEU A 288 -17.93 -13.55 -12.85
CA LEU A 288 -17.24 -14.18 -13.98
C LEU A 288 -17.47 -15.71 -14.00
N MET A 289 -17.49 -16.35 -12.84
CA MET A 289 -17.75 -17.78 -12.70
C MET A 289 -19.20 -18.15 -13.05
N ASP A 290 -20.17 -17.43 -12.50
CA ASP A 290 -21.61 -17.67 -12.71
C ASP A 290 -22.00 -17.51 -14.18
N ASN A 291 -21.29 -16.64 -14.90
CA ASN A 291 -21.49 -16.43 -16.33
C ASN A 291 -20.58 -17.29 -17.21
N GLY A 292 -19.83 -18.23 -16.63
CA GLY A 292 -19.01 -19.20 -17.36
C GLY A 292 -17.85 -18.58 -18.13
N VAL A 293 -17.31 -17.47 -17.65
CA VAL A 293 -16.08 -16.83 -18.15
C VAL A 293 -14.84 -17.52 -17.56
N VAL A 294 -14.92 -17.95 -16.29
CA VAL A 294 -13.86 -18.69 -15.60
C VAL A 294 -14.46 -19.85 -14.81
N ASN A 295 -13.69 -20.92 -14.59
CA ASN A 295 -14.10 -22.05 -13.77
C ASN A 295 -13.16 -22.21 -12.57
N LEU A 296 -13.59 -21.69 -11.43
CA LEU A 296 -12.87 -21.74 -10.15
C LEU A 296 -13.69 -22.54 -9.14
N SER A 297 -13.01 -23.18 -8.18
CA SER A 297 -13.71 -23.81 -7.06
C SER A 297 -14.03 -22.79 -5.95
N ASP A 298 -15.03 -23.05 -5.11
CA ASP A 298 -15.32 -22.21 -3.94
C ASP A 298 -14.09 -22.05 -3.03
N SER A 299 -13.29 -23.12 -2.89
CA SER A 299 -12.03 -23.06 -2.14
C SER A 299 -10.98 -22.14 -2.78
N ASP A 300 -10.97 -22.03 -4.11
CA ASP A 300 -10.09 -21.08 -4.81
C ASP A 300 -10.56 -19.64 -4.56
N LEU A 301 -11.86 -19.39 -4.63
CA LEU A 301 -12.44 -18.07 -4.34
C LEU A 301 -12.14 -17.62 -2.92
N GLU A 302 -12.35 -18.50 -1.93
CA GLU A 302 -12.03 -18.21 -0.52
C GLU A 302 -10.53 -17.94 -0.31
N ALA A 303 -9.66 -18.72 -0.95
CA ALA A 303 -8.21 -18.56 -0.83
C ALA A 303 -7.72 -17.26 -1.48
N ILE A 304 -8.23 -16.89 -2.66
CA ILE A 304 -7.89 -15.63 -3.34
C ILE A 304 -8.40 -14.45 -2.51
N ALA A 305 -9.65 -14.48 -2.07
CA ALA A 305 -10.24 -13.41 -1.25
C ALA A 305 -9.49 -13.26 0.08
N GLY A 306 -9.08 -14.35 0.71
CA GLY A 306 -8.37 -14.34 1.99
C GLY A 306 -6.99 -13.67 1.96
N VAL A 307 -6.40 -13.47 0.77
CA VAL A 307 -5.11 -12.78 0.61
C VAL A 307 -5.24 -11.44 -0.11
N ALA A 308 -6.44 -11.05 -0.57
CA ALA A 308 -6.65 -9.88 -1.39
C ALA A 308 -6.57 -8.57 -0.58
N GLU A 309 -5.62 -7.70 -0.95
CA GLU A 309 -5.38 -6.39 -0.36
C GLU A 309 -5.10 -5.35 -1.45
N TRP A 310 -5.47 -4.09 -1.21
CA TRP A 310 -5.06 -2.99 -2.10
C TRP A 310 -3.53 -2.92 -2.18
N GLY A 311 -2.98 -2.81 -3.39
CA GLY A 311 -1.55 -2.88 -3.63
C GLY A 311 -1.06 -4.26 -4.08
N TYR A 312 -1.88 -5.30 -4.00
CA TYR A 312 -1.56 -6.62 -4.57
C TYR A 312 -1.95 -6.67 -6.04
N SER A 313 -1.28 -5.81 -6.82
CA SER A 313 -1.49 -5.63 -8.25
C SER A 313 -0.17 -5.39 -8.98
N GLY A 314 -0.17 -5.59 -10.30
CA GLY A 314 1.00 -5.35 -11.14
C GLY A 314 2.11 -6.38 -10.96
N HIS A 315 3.24 -6.17 -11.64
CA HIS A 315 4.28 -7.19 -11.86
C HIS A 315 4.88 -7.83 -10.59
N ASN A 316 4.92 -7.08 -9.48
CA ASN A 316 5.59 -7.54 -8.26
C ASN A 316 4.63 -8.17 -7.25
N SER A 317 3.33 -7.88 -7.34
CA SER A 317 2.42 -8.12 -6.21
C SER A 317 1.07 -8.74 -6.57
N HIS A 318 0.75 -8.93 -7.86
CA HIS A 318 -0.48 -9.65 -8.23
C HIS A 318 -0.52 -11.02 -7.57
N ILE A 319 -1.74 -11.47 -7.27
CA ILE A 319 -2.03 -12.76 -6.67
C ILE A 319 -1.98 -13.81 -7.76
N GLY A 320 -1.37 -14.95 -7.46
CA GLY A 320 -1.35 -16.10 -8.36
C GLY A 320 -1.08 -17.39 -7.61
N TRP A 321 -1.22 -18.51 -8.32
CA TRP A 321 -0.92 -19.84 -7.81
C TRP A 321 0.58 -20.09 -7.90
N TYR A 322 1.30 -19.81 -6.81
CA TYR A 322 2.77 -19.87 -6.76
C TYR A 322 3.28 -20.88 -5.74
N GLU A 323 4.50 -21.36 -5.97
CA GLU A 323 5.25 -22.13 -5.00
C GLU A 323 5.62 -21.23 -3.80
N THR A 324 5.20 -21.65 -2.62
CA THR A 324 5.52 -21.06 -1.31
C THR A 324 6.96 -21.40 -0.90
N GLU A 325 7.53 -20.66 0.05
CA GLU A 325 8.86 -20.95 0.60
C GLU A 325 8.97 -22.38 1.17
N ASN A 326 7.85 -22.94 1.67
CA ASN A 326 7.77 -24.29 2.21
C ASN A 326 7.64 -25.39 1.13
N GLY A 327 7.64 -25.03 -0.16
CA GLY A 327 7.55 -25.96 -1.29
C GLY A 327 6.14 -26.43 -1.67
N GLY A 328 5.10 -25.99 -0.95
CA GLY A 328 3.70 -26.16 -1.36
C GLY A 328 3.26 -25.09 -2.36
N HIS A 329 2.09 -25.22 -2.98
CA HIS A 329 1.49 -24.17 -3.81
C HIS A 329 0.26 -23.57 -3.14
N ALA A 330 0.09 -22.26 -3.29
CA ALA A 330 -1.07 -21.53 -2.77
C ALA A 330 -1.33 -20.26 -3.60
N TRP A 331 -2.53 -19.71 -3.46
CA TRP A 331 -2.84 -18.36 -3.92
C TRP A 331 -2.14 -17.35 -3.00
N ILE A 332 -1.08 -16.72 -3.51
CA ILE A 332 -0.28 -15.74 -2.76
C ILE A 332 0.13 -14.60 -3.68
N PRO A 333 0.43 -13.40 -3.15
CA PRO A 333 1.02 -12.34 -3.96
C PRO A 333 2.42 -12.74 -4.43
N TYR A 334 2.78 -12.37 -5.66
CA TYR A 334 4.00 -12.83 -6.32
C TYR A 334 5.27 -12.61 -5.51
N HIS A 335 5.42 -11.45 -4.84
CA HIS A 335 6.58 -11.15 -3.99
C HIS A 335 6.77 -12.09 -2.78
N LYS A 336 5.76 -12.86 -2.38
CA LYS A 336 5.85 -13.88 -1.30
C LYS A 336 6.15 -15.28 -1.83
N SER A 337 6.27 -15.46 -3.15
CA SER A 337 6.64 -16.74 -3.74
C SER A 337 8.09 -17.12 -3.40
N LYS A 338 8.46 -18.38 -3.64
CA LYS A 338 9.78 -18.92 -3.28
C LYS A 338 10.96 -18.18 -3.94
N ASN A 339 10.79 -17.66 -5.17
CA ASN A 339 11.87 -17.01 -5.93
C ASN A 339 11.33 -15.92 -6.89
N PRO A 340 10.79 -14.80 -6.37
CA PRO A 340 10.19 -13.77 -7.21
C PRO A 340 11.26 -12.98 -7.96
N ARG A 341 11.01 -12.69 -9.23
CA ARG A 341 11.84 -11.79 -10.04
C ARG A 341 11.25 -10.39 -10.02
N LEU A 342 11.57 -9.64 -8.98
CA LEU A 342 11.00 -8.31 -8.78
C LEU A 342 11.61 -7.27 -9.73
N VAL A 343 10.75 -6.52 -10.40
CA VAL A 343 11.14 -5.36 -11.19
C VAL A 343 11.39 -4.16 -10.28
N LYS A 344 12.33 -3.29 -10.66
CA LYS A 344 12.73 -2.10 -9.88
C LYS A 344 12.42 -0.77 -10.56
N CYS A 345 11.93 -0.80 -11.80
CA CYS A 345 11.59 0.43 -12.51
C CYS A 345 10.18 0.89 -12.14
N PHE A 346 9.99 2.21 -12.19
CA PHE A 346 8.74 2.87 -11.86
C PHE A 346 8.30 3.74 -13.05
N SER A 347 7.08 3.55 -13.51
CA SER A 347 6.47 4.37 -14.55
C SER A 347 5.85 5.62 -13.94
N ARG A 348 5.92 6.76 -14.65
CA ARG A 348 5.16 7.97 -14.29
C ARG A 348 3.83 8.07 -15.04
N THR A 349 3.57 7.14 -15.94
CA THR A 349 2.35 7.09 -16.74
C THR A 349 1.60 5.82 -16.41
N PHE A 350 0.28 5.92 -16.32
CA PHE A 350 -0.63 4.80 -16.28
C PHE A 350 -1.70 5.01 -17.36
N PRO A 351 -2.20 3.93 -17.97
CA PRO A 351 -3.26 4.04 -18.95
C PRO A 351 -4.54 4.57 -18.29
N THR A 352 -5.20 5.50 -18.97
CA THR A 352 -6.53 5.99 -18.62
C THR A 352 -7.52 5.35 -19.56
N TYR A 353 -8.59 4.78 -19.02
CA TYR A 353 -9.60 4.09 -19.81
C TYR A 353 -10.95 4.78 -19.72
N GLU A 354 -11.72 4.73 -20.82
CA GLU A 354 -13.12 5.16 -20.81
C GLU A 354 -14.00 4.02 -20.27
N ILE A 355 -14.39 4.13 -19.00
CA ILE A 355 -15.21 3.10 -18.36
C ILE A 355 -16.68 3.25 -18.76
N PRO A 356 -17.34 2.19 -19.26
CA PRO A 356 -18.75 2.25 -19.62
C PRO A 356 -19.64 2.56 -18.41
N ASN A 357 -20.82 3.13 -18.67
CA ASN A 357 -21.81 3.39 -17.64
C ASN A 357 -22.59 2.11 -17.29
N GLY A 358 -22.79 1.88 -15.99
CA GLY A 358 -23.51 0.71 -15.48
C GLY A 358 -22.62 -0.52 -15.28
N THR A 359 -23.11 -1.48 -14.49
CA THR A 359 -22.43 -2.76 -14.25
C THR A 359 -22.65 -3.72 -15.42
N ALA A 360 -21.71 -4.63 -15.62
CA ALA A 360 -21.80 -5.61 -16.70
C ALA A 360 -22.94 -6.60 -16.46
N TYR A 361 -23.58 -7.08 -17.53
CA TYR A 361 -24.56 -8.17 -17.41
C TYR A 361 -24.71 -8.90 -18.73
N PHE A 362 -25.13 -10.16 -18.65
CA PHE A 362 -25.56 -10.94 -19.80
C PHE A 362 -27.07 -10.85 -19.93
N GLU A 363 -27.57 -10.60 -21.14
CA GLU A 363 -29.01 -10.67 -21.39
C GLU A 363 -29.50 -12.09 -21.15
N ALA A 364 -30.58 -12.23 -20.38
CA ALA A 364 -31.24 -13.52 -20.25
C ALA A 364 -31.80 -13.92 -21.61
N ASN A 365 -31.40 -15.10 -22.11
CA ASN A 365 -32.06 -15.73 -23.25
C ASN A 365 -33.53 -15.95 -22.88
N THR A 366 -34.41 -15.00 -23.19
CA THR A 366 -35.85 -15.22 -23.17
C THR A 366 -36.17 -16.22 -24.29
N SER A 367 -36.06 -17.50 -23.97
CA SER A 367 -36.83 -18.52 -24.67
C SER A 367 -38.29 -18.26 -24.31
N THR A 368 -38.95 -17.45 -25.13
CA THR A 368 -40.39 -17.23 -25.07
C THR A 368 -41.05 -18.55 -25.45
N THR A 369 -41.15 -19.48 -24.50
CA THR A 369 -42.10 -20.59 -24.59
C THR A 369 -43.48 -19.97 -24.52
N VAL A 370 -44.07 -19.73 -25.70
CA VAL A 370 -45.48 -19.42 -25.85
C VAL A 370 -46.25 -20.67 -25.41
N ASN A 371 -46.51 -20.77 -24.11
CA ASN A 371 -47.49 -21.72 -23.60
C ASN A 371 -48.87 -21.23 -24.03
N THR A 372 -49.35 -21.82 -25.11
CA THR A 372 -50.75 -21.77 -25.53
C THR A 372 -51.57 -22.51 -24.47
N LEU A 373 -52.08 -21.76 -23.48
CA LEU A 373 -53.10 -22.26 -22.57
C LEU A 373 -54.49 -21.95 -23.14
N THR A 374 -55.09 -22.99 -23.70
CA THR A 374 -56.53 -23.10 -23.95
C THR A 374 -57.25 -23.41 -22.64
N GLY A 375 -58.25 -22.61 -22.25
CA GLY A 375 -59.14 -22.96 -21.14
C GLY A 375 -59.84 -21.78 -20.49
N LEU A 376 -61.15 -21.65 -20.77
CA LEU A 376 -62.11 -20.67 -20.26
C LEU A 376 -62.09 -20.46 -18.74
N THR A 377 -62.30 -19.22 -18.30
CA THR A 377 -63.53 -18.82 -17.56
C THR A 377 -63.62 -17.30 -17.45
N VAL A 378 -64.75 -16.75 -17.92
CA VAL A 378 -65.14 -15.34 -17.82
C VAL A 378 -66.22 -15.23 -16.74
N CYS A 379 -66.02 -14.31 -15.79
CA CYS A 379 -67.10 -13.65 -15.06
C CYS A 379 -66.98 -12.14 -15.34
N GLY A 380 -68.03 -11.55 -15.90
CA GLY A 380 -68.08 -10.18 -16.46
C GLY A 380 -68.14 -9.05 -15.41
N PRO A 381 -68.76 -7.87 -15.69
CA PRO A 381 -69.54 -7.44 -16.86
C PRO A 381 -68.72 -6.47 -17.76
N GLY A 382 -68.87 -6.42 -19.07
CA GLY A 382 -70.13 -6.24 -19.80
C GLY A 382 -70.21 -4.80 -20.29
N LEU A 383 -69.56 -4.48 -21.41
CA LEU A 383 -69.96 -3.36 -22.27
C LEU A 383 -69.74 -3.73 -23.76
N VAL A 384 -70.88 -4.13 -24.30
CA VAL A 384 -71.37 -4.19 -25.68
C VAL A 384 -70.67 -3.25 -26.67
N VAL A 385 -70.08 -3.89 -27.69
CA VAL A 385 -70.26 -3.67 -29.15
C VAL A 385 -70.16 -2.23 -29.69
N LEU A 386 -69.20 -2.00 -30.59
CA LEU A 386 -69.52 -1.75 -32.00
C LEU A 386 -68.32 -2.04 -32.91
N ALA A 387 -68.44 -3.13 -33.67
CA ALA A 387 -67.72 -3.34 -34.91
C ALA A 387 -68.47 -2.62 -36.06
N LEU A 388 -67.83 -2.59 -37.24
CA LEU A 388 -68.30 -2.16 -38.58
C LEU A 388 -67.81 -0.74 -38.95
N LEU A 389 -67.12 -0.48 -40.07
CA LEU A 389 -66.94 -1.20 -41.34
C LEU A 389 -65.69 -0.67 -42.07
N LEU A 390 -65.16 -1.52 -42.95
CA LEU A 390 -64.29 -1.20 -44.10
C LEU A 390 -64.87 -0.02 -44.91
N VAL A 391 -64.10 0.80 -45.63
CA VAL A 391 -63.57 0.67 -47.02
C VAL A 391 -63.04 2.10 -47.39
N PRO A 392 -62.35 2.36 -48.53
CA PRO A 392 -60.91 2.31 -48.80
C PRO A 392 -60.27 3.70 -49.09
N LEU A 393 -58.98 3.67 -49.44
CA LEU A 393 -58.22 4.67 -50.21
C LEU A 393 -59.05 5.58 -51.14
N ILE A 394 -58.75 6.89 -51.17
CA ILE A 394 -58.51 7.71 -52.39
C ILE A 394 -57.83 9.05 -52.03
N ARG A 395 -56.60 9.18 -52.52
CA ARG A 395 -55.90 10.32 -53.16
C ARG A 395 -56.48 11.76 -53.09
N ARG A 396 -55.50 12.69 -52.92
CA ARG A 396 -55.38 14.10 -53.38
C ARG A 396 -56.05 15.18 -52.52
N ARG A 397 -55.24 15.98 -51.82
CA ARG A 397 -54.56 17.16 -52.39
C ARG A 397 -53.34 17.54 -51.56
#